data_AF-A0AA48HEE7-F1
#
_entry.id   AF-A0AA48HEE7-F1
#
_cell.length_a   1.000
_cell.length_b   1.000
_cell.length_c   1.000
_cell.angle_alpha   90.00
_cell.angle_beta   90.00
_cell.angle_gamma   90.00
#
_symmetry.space_group_name_H-M   'P 1'
#
loop_
_entity.id
_entity.type
_entity.pdbx_description
1 polymer ?
#
loop_
_entity_poly.entity_id
_entity_poly.type
_entity_poly.pdbx_seq_one_letter_code
_entity_poly.pdbx_strand_id
1 'polypeptide(L)'
;MTSRFAVLTASILSLASASGAFAQDVEYALLNSSSLALTEFYTSSTDDEEWGEDLLAATDLLPGEAGNVLIADGGESCEYDMLFIFEDGSELTDTVDICQMASYELLD
;
A
#
# COMPACT_ATOMS: atom_id res chain seq x y z
N MET A 1 37.25 55.84 -15.27
CA MET A 1 36.33 55.29 -16.28
C MET A 1 36.73 53.86 -16.57
N THR A 2 35.75 52.93 -16.47
CA THR A 2 35.59 51.65 -17.19
C THR A 2 36.71 50.60 -17.10
N SER A 3 36.49 49.31 -16.84
CA SER A 3 35.34 48.55 -16.35
C SER A 3 35.88 47.19 -15.92
N ARG A 4 35.32 46.64 -14.85
CA ARG A 4 35.46 45.24 -14.41
C ARG A 4 34.85 44.33 -15.48
N PHE A 5 35.33 43.09 -15.63
CA PHE A 5 34.51 41.88 -15.80
C PHE A 5 35.46 40.65 -15.90
N ALA A 6 35.57 39.91 -14.80
CA ALA A 6 36.14 38.57 -14.79
C ALA A 6 35.01 37.58 -15.06
N VAL A 7 35.10 36.83 -16.15
CA VAL A 7 34.16 35.76 -16.51
C VAL A 7 34.78 34.44 -16.04
N LEU A 8 34.17 33.82 -15.03
CA LEU A 8 34.45 32.44 -14.61
C LEU A 8 33.10 31.74 -14.45
N THR A 9 32.60 31.16 -15.54
CA THR A 9 31.43 30.27 -15.54
C THR A 9 31.93 28.84 -15.34
N ALA A 10 31.89 28.34 -14.12
CA ALA A 10 32.05 26.92 -13.81
C ALA A 10 30.66 26.27 -13.84
N SER A 11 30.37 25.53 -14.90
CA SER A 11 29.13 24.76 -15.06
C SER A 11 29.21 23.50 -14.19
N ILE A 12 28.43 23.45 -13.11
CA ILE A 12 28.24 22.26 -12.28
C ILE A 12 27.17 21.40 -12.96
N LEU A 13 27.57 20.25 -13.50
CA LEU A 13 26.67 19.27 -14.09
C LEU A 13 26.13 18.37 -12.96
N SER A 14 24.94 18.69 -12.46
CA SER A 14 24.26 17.86 -11.46
C SER A 14 23.76 16.58 -12.11
N LEU A 15 24.34 15.43 -11.76
CA LEU A 15 23.77 14.12 -12.06
C LEU A 15 22.52 13.94 -11.17
N ALA A 16 21.34 14.15 -11.72
CA ALA A 16 20.10 13.72 -11.09
C ALA A 16 20.00 12.20 -11.20
N SER A 17 20.26 11.49 -10.11
CA SER A 17 19.89 10.09 -9.97
C SER A 17 18.38 9.99 -9.83
N ALA A 18 17.70 9.63 -10.92
CA ALA A 18 16.30 9.23 -10.87
C ALA A 18 16.23 7.87 -10.16
N SER A 19 15.73 7.85 -8.94
CA SER A 19 15.21 6.62 -8.34
C SER A 19 13.97 6.26 -9.14
N GLY A 20 14.07 5.24 -10.00
CA GLY A 20 12.89 4.61 -10.56
C GLY A 20 12.14 3.99 -9.38
N ALA A 21 10.90 4.41 -9.18
CA ALA A 21 9.99 3.55 -8.46
C ALA A 21 9.83 2.27 -9.32
N PHE A 22 9.87 1.13 -8.65
CA PHE A 22 9.62 -0.15 -9.27
C PHE A 22 8.31 -0.61 -8.66
N ALA A 23 7.34 -0.89 -9.53
CA ALA A 23 6.17 -1.69 -9.18
C ALA A 23 6.60 -2.89 -8.32
N GLN A 24 6.11 -2.95 -7.09
CA GLN A 24 6.50 -3.99 -6.14
C GLN A 24 5.31 -4.85 -5.75
N ASP A 25 5.50 -6.17 -5.85
CA ASP A 25 4.56 -7.14 -5.29
C ASP A 25 4.79 -7.19 -3.78
N VAL A 26 3.72 -7.02 -3.01
CA VAL A 26 3.77 -7.04 -1.55
C VAL A 26 2.92 -8.19 -1.04
N GLU A 27 3.51 -9.04 -0.19
CA GLU A 27 2.82 -10.13 0.48
C GLU A 27 2.89 -9.94 2.00
N TYR A 28 1.75 -10.07 2.68
CA TYR A 28 1.67 -10.05 4.14
C TYR A 28 0.63 -11.05 4.65
N ALA A 29 0.76 -11.43 5.92
CA ALA A 29 -0.22 -12.29 6.58
C ALA A 29 -1.40 -11.47 7.14
N LEU A 30 -2.63 -11.86 6.83
CA LEU A 30 -3.84 -11.33 7.44
C LEU A 30 -4.37 -12.32 8.48
N LEU A 31 -4.47 -11.90 9.74
CA LEU A 31 -4.96 -12.71 10.84
C LEU A 31 -6.31 -12.19 11.31
N ASN A 32 -7.35 -13.02 11.26
CA ASN A 32 -8.67 -12.66 11.78
C ASN A 32 -8.77 -13.06 13.26
N SER A 33 -8.31 -12.21 14.17
CA SER A 33 -8.47 -12.40 15.62
C SER A 33 -9.78 -11.81 16.17
N SER A 34 -10.69 -11.38 15.29
CA SER A 34 -12.03 -10.90 15.67
C SER A 34 -12.99 -12.06 15.96
N SER A 35 -14.20 -11.72 16.39
CA SER A 35 -15.27 -12.69 16.66
C SER A 35 -16.15 -13.03 15.45
N LEU A 36 -15.92 -12.41 14.28
CA LEU A 36 -16.75 -12.55 13.07
C LEU A 36 -15.95 -13.06 11.87
N ALA A 37 -16.58 -13.81 10.98
CA ALA A 37 -15.97 -14.17 9.71
C ALA A 37 -15.78 -12.93 8.82
N LEU A 38 -14.60 -12.81 8.22
CA LEU A 38 -14.29 -11.80 7.21
C LEU A 38 -14.66 -12.36 5.84
N THR A 39 -15.60 -11.73 5.15
CA THR A 39 -16.18 -12.25 3.91
C THR A 39 -15.67 -11.53 2.67
N GLU A 40 -15.30 -10.26 2.80
CA GLU A 40 -14.72 -9.49 1.69
C GLU A 40 -13.55 -8.67 2.19
N PHE A 41 -12.52 -8.56 1.37
CA PHE A 41 -11.36 -7.73 1.69
C PHE A 41 -10.85 -7.00 0.44
N TYR A 42 -10.84 -5.67 0.51
CA TYR A 42 -10.44 -4.80 -0.57
C TYR A 42 -9.26 -3.92 -0.16
N THR A 43 -8.44 -3.57 -1.14
CA THR A 43 -7.34 -2.62 -0.99
C THR A 43 -7.30 -1.64 -2.16
N SER A 44 -6.85 -0.41 -1.90
CA SER A 44 -6.53 0.58 -2.95
C SER A 44 -5.35 1.43 -2.51
N SER A 45 -4.57 1.95 -3.45
CA SER A 45 -3.65 3.05 -3.13
C SER A 45 -4.45 4.22 -2.57
N THR A 46 -3.89 4.97 -1.62
CA THR A 46 -4.55 6.18 -1.08
C THR A 46 -4.77 7.27 -2.13
N ASP A 47 -4.09 7.17 -3.27
CA ASP A 47 -4.24 8.09 -4.41
C ASP A 47 -5.37 7.69 -5.36
N ASP A 48 -5.94 6.49 -5.21
CA ASP A 48 -7.00 5.96 -6.06
C ASP A 48 -8.38 6.19 -5.43
N GLU A 49 -9.36 6.53 -6.27
CA GLU A 49 -10.75 6.79 -5.83
C GLU A 49 -11.65 5.53 -5.87
N GLU A 50 -11.12 4.41 -6.38
CA GLU A 50 -11.85 3.17 -6.60
C GLU A 50 -11.16 2.00 -5.87
N TRP A 51 -11.96 1.12 -5.27
CA TRP A 51 -11.46 -0.11 -4.65
C TRP A 51 -11.01 -1.13 -5.70
N GLY A 52 -9.99 -1.92 -5.36
CA GLY A 52 -9.54 -3.05 -6.17
C GLY A 52 -10.49 -4.25 -6.15
N GLU A 53 -9.97 -5.40 -6.54
CA GLU A 53 -10.70 -6.67 -6.49
C GLU A 53 -10.86 -7.18 -5.05
N ASP A 54 -11.87 -8.02 -4.81
CA ASP A 54 -12.01 -8.74 -3.53
C ASP A 54 -10.94 -9.83 -3.41
N LEU A 55 -10.04 -9.64 -2.45
CA LEU A 55 -8.92 -10.52 -2.18
C LEU A 55 -9.34 -11.83 -1.49
N LEU A 56 -10.60 -11.94 -1.03
CA LEU A 56 -11.19 -13.15 -0.43
C LEU A 56 -12.26 -13.82 -1.30
N ALA A 57 -12.42 -13.40 -2.56
CA ALA A 57 -13.49 -13.87 -3.44
C ALA A 57 -13.61 -15.40 -3.60
N ALA A 58 -12.54 -16.14 -3.29
CA ALA A 58 -12.52 -17.60 -3.32
C ALA A 58 -12.94 -18.26 -1.99
N THR A 59 -12.66 -17.64 -0.85
CA THR A 59 -12.84 -18.22 0.49
C THR A 59 -12.78 -17.16 1.58
N ASP A 60 -13.80 -17.13 2.43
CA ASP A 60 -13.89 -16.32 3.65
C ASP A 60 -12.77 -16.68 4.65
N LEU A 61 -12.35 -15.69 5.46
CA LEU A 61 -11.38 -15.89 6.54
C LEU A 61 -12.09 -15.97 7.89
N LEU A 62 -12.18 -17.16 8.48
CA LEU A 62 -12.97 -17.39 9.70
C LEU A 62 -12.27 -16.85 10.96
N PRO A 63 -12.99 -16.67 12.08
CA PRO A 63 -12.40 -16.31 13.36
C PRO A 63 -11.27 -17.26 13.78
N GLY A 64 -10.11 -16.68 14.10
CA GLY A 64 -8.89 -17.37 14.48
C GLY A 64 -8.04 -17.89 13.31
N GLU A 65 -8.44 -17.65 12.05
CA GLU A 65 -7.69 -18.08 10.87
C GLU A 65 -6.73 -17.01 10.35
N ALA A 66 -5.73 -17.48 9.59
CA ALA A 66 -4.75 -16.64 8.90
C ALA A 66 -4.77 -16.93 7.40
N GLY A 67 -4.69 -15.87 6.59
CA GLY A 67 -4.51 -15.94 5.15
C GLY A 67 -3.27 -15.16 4.72
N ASN A 68 -2.75 -15.46 3.52
CA ASN A 68 -1.77 -14.61 2.87
C ASN A 68 -2.49 -13.69 1.89
N VAL A 69 -2.16 -12.41 1.95
CA VAL A 69 -2.61 -11.41 0.99
C VAL A 69 -1.44 -11.07 0.08
N LEU A 70 -1.71 -11.01 -1.22
CA LEU A 70 -0.78 -10.53 -2.24
C LEU A 70 -1.37 -9.30 -2.92
N ILE A 71 -0.69 -8.17 -2.82
CA ILE A 71 -0.93 -6.97 -3.61
C ILE A 71 0.09 -6.96 -4.74
N ALA A 72 -0.38 -7.19 -5.97
CA ALA A 72 0.43 -7.25 -7.19
C ALA A 72 -0.23 -6.41 -8.30
N ASP A 73 -0.73 -5.23 -7.94
CA ASP A 73 -1.37 -4.25 -8.84
C ASP A 73 -0.36 -3.46 -9.69
N GLY A 74 0.94 -3.65 -9.42
CA GLY A 74 2.01 -2.90 -10.05
C GLY A 74 2.16 -1.47 -9.51
N GLY A 75 1.59 -1.20 -8.34
CA GLY A 75 1.65 0.07 -7.64
C GLY A 75 3.07 0.43 -7.19
N GLU A 76 3.32 1.74 -7.13
CA GLU A 76 4.56 2.34 -6.64
C GLU A 76 4.40 2.98 -5.26
N SER A 77 3.15 3.07 -4.76
CA SER A 77 2.81 3.59 -3.44
C SER A 77 3.04 2.52 -2.36
N CYS A 78 3.28 2.98 -1.15
CA CYS A 78 3.31 2.13 0.05
C CYS A 78 2.12 2.38 0.96
N GLU A 79 1.47 3.55 0.86
CA GLU A 79 0.26 3.84 1.64
C GLU A 79 -0.96 3.30 0.89
N TYR A 80 -1.66 2.37 1.54
CA TYR A 80 -2.87 1.75 1.02
C TYR A 80 -4.00 1.89 2.02
N ASP A 81 -5.18 2.15 1.48
CA ASP A 81 -6.44 2.01 2.19
C ASP A 81 -6.90 0.55 2.11
N MET A 82 -7.45 0.08 3.21
CA MET A 82 -7.98 -1.27 3.41
C MET A 82 -9.45 -1.18 3.80
N LEU A 83 -10.28 -2.02 3.20
CA LEU A 83 -11.69 -2.18 3.55
C LEU A 83 -11.99 -3.65 3.82
N PHE A 84 -12.41 -3.92 5.05
CA PHE A 84 -12.79 -5.24 5.55
C PHE A 84 -14.30 -5.28 5.74
N ILE A 85 -14.97 -6.29 5.18
CA ILE A 85 -16.42 -6.51 5.34
C ILE A 85 -16.65 -7.86 6.01
N PHE A 86 -17.34 -7.84 7.15
CA PHE A 86 -17.63 -9.02 7.95
C PHE A 86 -18.99 -9.63 7.61
N GLU A 87 -19.21 -10.87 8.08
CA GLU A 87 -20.44 -11.65 7.80
C GLU A 87 -21.76 -10.96 8.23
N ASP A 88 -21.70 -10.02 9.18
CA ASP A 88 -22.85 -9.25 9.64
C ASP A 88 -23.09 -7.95 8.85
N GLY A 89 -22.22 -7.67 7.86
CA GLY A 89 -22.21 -6.47 7.04
C GLY A 89 -21.56 -5.27 7.71
N SER A 90 -20.88 -5.45 8.84
CA SER A 90 -20.05 -4.39 9.41
C SER A 90 -18.79 -4.17 8.58
N GLU A 91 -18.35 -2.92 8.54
CA GLU A 91 -17.19 -2.48 7.78
C GLU A 91 -16.12 -1.96 8.73
N LEU A 92 -14.86 -2.33 8.48
CA LEU A 92 -13.69 -1.71 9.09
C LEU A 92 -12.80 -1.18 7.98
N THR A 93 -12.32 0.05 8.15
CA THR A 93 -11.38 0.68 7.23
C THR A 93 -10.12 1.10 7.97
N ASP A 94 -8.97 0.93 7.33
CA ASP A 94 -7.68 1.37 7.87
C ASP A 94 -6.74 1.81 6.75
N THR A 95 -5.74 2.63 7.09
CA THR A 95 -4.71 3.06 6.15
C THR A 95 -3.35 2.62 6.69
N VAL A 96 -2.59 1.87 5.90
CA VAL A 96 -1.33 1.28 6.36
C VAL A 96 -0.21 1.45 5.32
N ASP A 97 1.03 1.43 5.82
CA ASP A 97 2.23 1.27 4.99
C ASP A 97 2.47 -0.22 4.73
N ILE A 98 2.05 -0.71 3.56
CA ILE A 98 2.18 -2.13 3.19
C ILE A 98 3.64 -2.54 2.95
N CYS A 99 4.53 -1.59 2.62
CA CYS A 99 5.94 -1.87 2.35
C CYS A 99 6.75 -2.18 3.61
N GLN A 100 6.24 -1.78 4.78
CA GLN A 100 6.89 -1.99 6.07
C GLN A 100 6.16 -3.03 6.93
N MET A 101 5.11 -3.65 6.41
CA MET A 101 4.26 -4.58 7.14
C MET A 101 4.50 -6.03 6.70
N ALA A 102 4.68 -6.92 7.69
CA ALA A 102 4.73 -8.37 7.45
C ALA A 102 3.41 -9.08 7.78
N SER A 103 2.59 -8.46 8.65
CA SER A 103 1.31 -9.02 9.09
C SER A 103 0.36 -7.93 9.57
N TYR A 104 -0.94 -8.15 9.34
CA TYR A 104 -2.03 -7.35 9.86
C TYR A 104 -2.96 -8.24 10.70
N GLU A 105 -3.35 -7.79 11.89
CA GLU A 105 -4.24 -8.52 12.80
C GLU A 105 -5.53 -7.74 13.01
N LEU A 106 -6.66 -8.35 12.64
CA LEU A 106 -8.00 -7.82 12.87
C LEU A 106 -8.43 -8.16 14.30
N LEU A 107 -8.90 -7.14 15.01
CA LEU A 107 -9.39 -7.21 16.38
C LEU A 107 -10.78 -6.57 16.46
N ASP A 108 -11.61 -7.00 17.41
CA ASP A 108 -12.94 -6.45 17.69
C ASP A 108 -12.97 -5.38 18.80
#